data_AF-H3CGS4-F1
#
_entry.id   AF-H3CGS4-F1
#
_cell.length_a   1.000
_cell.length_b   1.000
_cell.length_c   1.000
_cell.angle_alpha   90.00
_cell.angle_beta   90.00
_cell.angle_gamma   90.00
#
_symmetry.space_group_name_H-M   'P 1'
#
loop_
_entity.id
_entity.type
_entity.pdbx_description
1 polymer ?
#
loop_
_entity_poly.entity_id
_entity_poly.type
_entity_poly.pdbx_seq_one_letter_code
_entity_poly.pdbx_strand_id
1 'polypeptide(L)'
;MEVSSHSLFLLQQLNVQREFGFLCDCTVAIGNVYFKAHRAVLAAFSNYFKMIFIHQSSECIKIQPTDIQPDVFSYLLHIMYTGVCPQQPVDQSRLQEGIKFLHAYQLSRKPSEGAARWRRETFRMSNLYGIQISS
;
A
#
# COMPACT_ATOMS: atom_id res chain seq x y z
N MET A 1 3.60 10.85 -23.55
CA MET A 1 2.63 10.70 -22.43
C MET A 1 3.33 11.21 -21.17
N GLU A 2 2.78 12.18 -20.44
CA GLU A 2 3.41 12.61 -19.20
C GLU A 2 3.40 11.48 -18.17
N VAL A 3 4.54 11.21 -17.54
CA VAL A 3 4.73 10.11 -16.57
C VAL A 3 3.71 10.18 -15.43
N SER A 4 3.36 11.39 -14.99
CA SER A 4 2.35 11.69 -13.96
C SER A 4 0.96 11.14 -14.32
N SER A 5 0.52 11.33 -15.57
CA SER A 5 -0.78 10.89 -16.05
C SER A 5 -0.83 9.37 -16.18
N HIS A 6 0.24 8.75 -16.66
CA HIS A 6 0.32 7.30 -16.80
C HIS A 6 0.32 6.58 -15.45
N SER A 7 1.10 7.06 -14.48
CA SER A 7 1.14 6.47 -13.13
C SER A 7 -0.19 6.59 -12.41
N LEU A 8 -0.91 7.70 -12.59
CA LEU A 8 -2.23 7.90 -12.00
C LEU A 8 -3.24 6.91 -12.59
N PHE A 9 -3.26 6.77 -13.91
CA PHE A 9 -4.14 5.80 -14.58
C PHE A 9 -3.84 4.36 -14.15
N LEU A 10 -2.56 3.97 -14.07
CA LEU A 10 -2.17 2.64 -13.57
C LEU A 10 -2.70 2.41 -12.16
N LEU A 11 -2.54 3.37 -11.25
CA LEU A 11 -2.99 3.23 -9.86
C LEU A 11 -4.52 3.12 -9.78
N GLN A 12 -5.25 3.88 -10.60
CA GLN A 12 -6.70 3.76 -10.73
C GLN A 12 -7.11 2.36 -11.20
N GLN A 13 -6.44 1.81 -12.22
CA GLN A 13 -6.73 0.45 -12.69
C GLN A 13 -6.42 -0.61 -11.60
N LEU A 14 -5.32 -0.46 -10.86
CA LEU A 14 -5.02 -1.35 -9.72
C LEU A 14 -6.09 -1.27 -8.63
N ASN A 15 -6.68 -0.10 -8.38
CA ASN A 15 -7.79 0.01 -7.43
C ASN A 15 -9.05 -0.70 -7.92
N VAL A 16 -9.39 -0.55 -9.21
CA VAL A 16 -10.51 -1.28 -9.83
C VAL A 16 -10.30 -2.80 -9.69
N GLN A 17 -9.10 -3.30 -10.03
CA GLN A 17 -8.78 -4.72 -9.87
C GLN A 17 -8.98 -5.20 -8.43
N ARG A 18 -8.53 -4.41 -7.44
CA ARG A 18 -8.72 -4.70 -6.02
C ARG A 18 -10.19 -4.84 -5.64
N GLU A 19 -11.04 -3.94 -6.10
CA GLU A 19 -12.48 -3.94 -5.79
C GLU A 19 -13.20 -5.18 -6.34
N PHE A 20 -12.76 -5.70 -7.49
CA PHE A 20 -13.25 -6.95 -8.06
C PHE A 20 -12.51 -8.20 -7.55
N GLY A 21 -11.51 -8.04 -6.68
CA GLY A 21 -10.64 -9.13 -6.22
C GLY A 21 -9.76 -9.73 -7.33
N PHE A 22 -9.66 -9.08 -8.48
CA PHE A 22 -8.87 -9.54 -9.61
C PHE A 22 -7.38 -9.37 -9.31
N LEU A 23 -6.58 -10.43 -9.54
CA LEU A 23 -5.14 -10.48 -9.26
C LEU A 23 -4.73 -10.19 -7.82
N CYS A 24 -5.67 -10.12 -6.87
CA CYS A 24 -5.38 -9.96 -5.45
C CYS A 24 -4.71 -11.23 -4.92
N ASP A 25 -3.40 -11.14 -4.73
CA ASP A 25 -2.49 -12.18 -4.25
C ASP A 25 -2.27 -12.13 -2.73
N CYS A 26 -3.01 -11.27 -2.03
CA CYS A 26 -3.00 -11.18 -0.58
C CYS A 26 -4.39 -10.86 -0.01
N THR A 27 -4.66 -11.41 1.18
CA THR A 27 -5.78 -11.04 2.03
C THR A 27 -5.24 -10.63 3.41
N VAL A 28 -5.55 -9.41 3.85
CA VAL A 28 -5.26 -8.97 5.22
C VAL A 28 -6.50 -9.19 6.07
N ALA A 29 -6.40 -10.00 7.10
CA ALA A 29 -7.46 -10.30 8.05
C ALA A 29 -7.20 -9.54 9.36
N ILE A 30 -8.15 -8.69 9.76
CA ILE A 30 -8.13 -7.93 11.01
C ILE A 30 -9.40 -8.29 11.79
N GLY A 31 -9.27 -9.16 12.79
CA GLY A 31 -10.41 -9.76 13.45
C GLY A 31 -11.27 -10.56 12.47
N ASN A 32 -12.53 -10.14 12.27
CA ASN A 32 -13.49 -10.74 11.34
C ASN A 32 -13.62 -9.96 10.01
N VAL A 33 -12.78 -8.96 9.76
CA VAL A 33 -12.79 -8.16 8.55
C VAL A 33 -11.65 -8.58 7.63
N TYR A 34 -11.94 -8.72 6.34
CA TYR A 34 -11.01 -9.20 5.33
C TYR A 34 -10.82 -8.19 4.22
N PHE A 35 -9.56 -7.89 3.89
CA PHE A 35 -9.19 -6.94 2.85
C PHE A 35 -8.39 -7.63 1.76
N LYS A 36 -8.97 -7.75 0.56
CA LYS A 36 -8.24 -8.18 -0.63
C LYS A 36 -7.30 -7.06 -1.10
N ALA A 37 -6.07 -7.41 -1.43
CA ALA A 37 -5.05 -6.47 -1.84
C ALA A 37 -3.98 -7.12 -2.72
N HIS A 38 -3.18 -6.27 -3.36
CA HIS A 38 -1.99 -6.63 -4.11
C HIS A 38 -0.76 -6.50 -3.21
N ARG A 39 0.04 -7.55 -3.09
CA ARG A 39 1.30 -7.54 -2.33
C ARG A 39 2.21 -6.42 -2.81
N ALA A 40 2.26 -6.20 -4.13
CA ALA A 40 3.05 -5.13 -4.75
C ALA A 40 2.67 -3.73 -4.25
N VAL A 41 1.37 -3.44 -4.12
CA VAL A 41 0.90 -2.14 -3.63
C VAL A 41 1.17 -2.00 -2.14
N LEU A 42 0.82 -3.01 -1.33
CA LEU A 42 1.11 -2.99 0.11
C LEU A 42 2.60 -2.80 0.40
N ALA A 43 3.45 -3.55 -0.30
CA ALA A 43 4.90 -3.45 -0.18
C ALA A 43 5.42 -2.07 -0.61
N ALA A 44 4.85 -1.43 -1.64
CA ALA A 44 5.29 -0.09 -2.05
C ALA A 44 5.10 0.97 -0.96
N PHE A 45 4.13 0.77 -0.05
CA PHE A 45 3.76 1.75 0.97
C PHE A 45 4.11 1.39 2.41
N SER A 46 4.45 0.13 2.69
CA SER A 46 4.64 -0.37 4.05
C SER A 46 5.83 -1.31 4.14
N ASN A 47 6.80 -0.94 5.00
CA ASN A 47 7.94 -1.82 5.26
C ASN A 47 7.54 -3.08 6.05
N TYR A 48 6.49 -3.01 6.87
CA TYR A 48 5.91 -4.16 7.54
C TYR A 48 5.51 -5.25 6.53
N PHE A 49 4.73 -4.88 5.52
CA PHE A 49 4.32 -5.82 4.46
C PHE A 49 5.50 -6.29 3.61
N LYS A 50 6.47 -5.42 3.27
CA LYS A 50 7.70 -5.84 2.58
C LYS A 50 8.39 -6.98 3.33
N MET A 51 8.62 -6.81 4.63
CA MET A 51 9.33 -7.81 5.44
C MET A 51 8.54 -9.11 5.55
N ILE A 52 7.23 -9.04 5.78
CA ILE A 52 6.37 -10.23 5.82
C ILE A 52 6.43 -10.99 4.50
N PHE A 53 6.31 -10.32 3.36
CA PHE A 53 6.30 -10.97 2.07
C PHE A 53 7.62 -11.60 1.66
N ILE A 54 8.75 -11.14 2.23
CA ILE A 54 10.06 -11.77 2.04
C ILE A 54 10.16 -13.07 2.84
N HIS A 55 9.63 -13.10 4.05
CA HIS A 55 9.81 -14.21 4.98
C HIS A 55 8.66 -15.22 4.98
N GLN A 56 7.50 -14.88 4.43
CA GLN A 56 6.29 -15.69 4.46
C GLN A 56 5.68 -15.83 3.06
N SER A 57 5.28 -17.05 2.73
CA SER A 57 4.56 -17.40 1.50
C SER A 57 3.03 -17.34 1.66
N SER A 58 2.53 -17.17 2.89
CA SER A 58 1.10 -17.13 3.17
C SER A 58 0.38 -16.01 2.44
N GLU A 59 -0.68 -16.36 1.72
CA GLU A 59 -1.57 -15.38 1.06
C GLU A 59 -2.42 -14.59 2.07
N CYS A 60 -2.68 -15.17 3.25
CA CYS A 60 -3.48 -14.54 4.30
C CYS A 60 -2.58 -14.03 5.45
N ILE A 61 -2.55 -12.71 5.63
CA ILE A 61 -1.87 -12.04 6.74
C ILE A 61 -2.89 -11.76 7.83
N LYS A 62 -2.63 -12.22 9.05
CA LYS A 62 -3.47 -11.94 10.21
C LYS A 62 -2.83 -10.84 11.06
N ILE A 63 -3.61 -9.80 11.36
CA ILE A 63 -3.21 -8.70 12.23
C ILE A 63 -4.25 -8.59 13.35
N GLN A 64 -3.81 -8.35 14.57
CA GLN A 64 -4.72 -8.23 15.70
C GLN A 64 -5.41 -6.85 15.67
N PRO A 65 -6.71 -6.75 16.00
CA PRO A 65 -7.41 -5.46 16.11
C PRO A 65 -6.79 -4.49 17.14
N THR A 66 -6.00 -5.02 18.07
CA THR A 66 -5.22 -4.24 19.05
C THR A 66 -4.04 -3.51 18.42
N ASP A 67 -3.47 -4.05 17.33
CA ASP A 67 -2.33 -3.45 16.63
C ASP A 67 -2.81 -2.37 15.65
N ILE A 68 -3.87 -2.66 14.92
CA ILE A 68 -4.53 -1.72 14.01
C ILE A 68 -6.01 -2.10 13.86
N GLN A 69 -6.89 -1.10 13.94
CA GLN A 69 -8.31 -1.34 13.77
C GLN A 69 -8.70 -1.42 12.28
N PRO A 70 -9.75 -2.17 11.92
CA PRO A 70 -10.16 -2.36 10.53
C PRO A 70 -10.47 -1.05 9.78
N ASP A 71 -11.09 -0.07 10.43
CA ASP A 71 -11.39 1.24 9.87
C ASP A 71 -10.11 2.03 9.56
N VAL A 72 -9.13 2.01 10.46
CA VAL A 72 -7.80 2.63 10.24
C VAL A 72 -7.09 1.96 9.07
N PHE A 73 -7.08 0.63 9.02
CA PHE A 73 -6.47 -0.09 7.90
C PHE A 73 -7.17 0.21 6.57
N SER A 74 -8.50 0.21 6.56
CA SER A 74 -9.30 0.57 5.39
C SER A 74 -8.98 1.98 4.88
N TYR A 75 -8.84 2.94 5.81
CA TYR A 75 -8.47 4.32 5.49
C TYR A 75 -7.08 4.40 4.84
N LEU A 76 -6.08 3.73 5.43
CA LEU A 76 -4.72 3.69 4.89
C LEU A 76 -4.67 2.97 3.53
N LEU A 77 -5.37 1.85 3.40
CA LEU A 77 -5.46 1.08 2.16
C LEU A 77 -6.05 1.94 1.03
N HIS A 78 -7.08 2.73 1.32
CA HIS A 78 -7.63 3.67 0.34
C HIS A 78 -6.57 4.67 -0.14
N ILE A 79 -5.76 5.24 0.77
CA ILE A 79 -4.68 6.16 0.38
C ILE A 79 -3.63 5.43 -0.49
N MET A 80 -3.26 4.19 -0.15
CA MET A 80 -2.30 3.40 -0.94
C MET A 80 -2.76 3.21 -2.40
N TYR A 81 -4.07 3.11 -2.63
CA TYR A 81 -4.66 2.85 -3.93
C TYR A 81 -5.20 4.09 -4.67
N THR A 82 -5.24 5.26 -4.04
CA THR A 82 -5.80 6.47 -4.65
C THR A 82 -4.89 7.68 -4.54
N GLY A 83 -3.98 7.69 -3.56
CA GLY A 83 -3.20 8.86 -3.18
C GLY A 83 -4.02 9.98 -2.52
N VAL A 84 -5.30 9.74 -2.22
CA VAL A 84 -6.24 10.72 -1.68
C VAL A 84 -6.74 10.28 -0.30
N CYS A 85 -6.94 11.23 0.60
CA CYS A 85 -7.54 10.95 1.91
C CYS A 85 -9.06 10.67 1.77
N PRO A 86 -9.58 9.58 2.33
CA PRO A 86 -11.02 9.34 2.41
C PRO A 86 -11.78 10.47 3.09
N GLN A 87 -13.05 10.66 2.68
CA GLN A 87 -13.97 11.60 3.33
C GLN A 87 -14.35 11.17 4.75
N GLN A 88 -14.35 9.86 5.01
CA GLN A 88 -14.69 9.33 6.33
C GLN A 88 -13.57 9.64 7.33
N PRO A 89 -13.86 10.40 8.40
CA PRO A 89 -12.85 10.72 9.40
C PRO A 89 -12.52 9.48 10.24
N VAL A 90 -11.24 9.34 10.56
CA VAL A 90 -10.72 8.38 11.53
C VAL A 90 -9.98 9.18 12.61
N ASP A 91 -10.02 8.71 13.85
CA ASP A 91 -9.29 9.34 14.93
C ASP A 91 -7.79 9.47 14.60
N GLN A 92 -7.25 10.67 14.79
CA GLN A 92 -5.88 10.97 14.36
C GLN A 92 -4.82 10.22 15.18
N SER A 93 -5.06 9.96 16.47
CA SER A 93 -4.13 9.19 17.29
C SER A 93 -4.03 7.76 16.79
N ARG A 94 -5.19 7.12 16.59
CA ARG A 94 -5.31 5.76 16.05
C ARG A 94 -4.71 5.65 14.65
N LEU A 95 -4.91 6.67 13.81
CA LEU A 95 -4.30 6.73 12.48
C LEU A 95 -2.77 6.77 12.56
N GLN A 96 -2.19 7.59 13.45
CA GLN A 96 -0.74 7.65 13.63
C GLN A 96 -0.16 6.35 14.20
N GLU A 97 -0.87 5.69 15.10
CA GLU A 97 -0.50 4.35 15.60
C GLU A 97 -0.50 3.32 14.48
N GLY A 98 -1.54 3.29 13.64
CA GLY A 98 -1.60 2.40 12.47
C GLY A 98 -0.48 2.66 11.46
N ILE A 99 -0.14 3.93 11.20
CA ILE A 99 1.00 4.31 10.34
C ILE A 99 2.32 3.80 10.92
N LYS A 100 2.53 3.95 12.23
CA LYS A 100 3.72 3.46 12.93
C LYS A 100 3.81 1.95 12.86
N PHE A 101 2.73 1.23 13.18
CA PHE A 101 2.66 -0.23 13.14
C PHE A 101 2.98 -0.78 11.75
N LEU A 102 2.38 -0.21 10.70
CA LEU A 102 2.64 -0.63 9.32
C LEU A 102 3.97 -0.10 8.76
N HIS A 103 4.72 0.71 9.51
CA HIS A 103 5.90 1.41 9.02
C HIS A 103 5.62 2.17 7.71
N ALA A 104 4.45 2.82 7.63
CA ALA A 104 3.91 3.46 6.42
C ALA A 104 4.03 5.00 6.47
N TYR A 105 5.17 5.51 6.98
CA TYR A 105 5.38 6.93 7.30
C TYR A 105 5.14 7.90 6.13
N GLN A 106 5.27 7.41 4.89
CA GLN A 106 4.96 8.20 3.69
C GLN A 106 3.50 8.63 3.60
N LEU A 107 2.58 7.89 4.25
CA LEU A 107 1.15 8.20 4.31
C LEU A 107 0.82 9.29 5.35
N SER A 108 1.77 9.66 6.22
CA SER A 108 1.59 10.75 7.19
C SER A 108 1.77 12.14 6.56
N ARG A 109 2.34 12.22 5.35
CA ARG A 109 2.64 13.50 4.68
C ARG A 109 1.39 14.09 4.06
N LYS A 110 1.12 15.36 4.38
CA LYS A 110 0.13 16.16 3.64
C LYS A 110 0.56 16.27 2.16
N PRO A 111 -0.38 16.23 1.20
CA PRO A 111 -0.10 16.13 -0.24
C PRO A 111 0.73 17.29 -0.82
N SER A 112 0.98 18.37 -0.08
CA SER A 112 1.72 19.56 -0.54
C SER A 112 3.25 19.39 -0.64
N GLU A 113 3.87 18.36 -0.06
CA GLU A 113 5.35 18.29 0.05
C GLU A 113 6.00 17.04 -0.58
N GLY A 114 5.21 16.11 -1.13
CA GLY A 114 5.69 14.75 -1.44
C GLY A 114 6.40 14.56 -2.80
N ALA A 115 6.06 15.33 -3.83
CA ALA A 115 6.42 15.02 -5.22
C ALA A 115 7.93 15.08 -5.53
N ALA A 116 8.70 15.86 -4.77
CA ALA A 116 10.12 16.12 -5.06
C ALA A 116 11.06 14.96 -4.66
N ARG A 117 10.68 14.10 -3.72
CA ARG A 117 11.56 13.02 -3.21
C ARG A 117 11.48 11.74 -4.05
N TRP A 118 10.29 11.40 -4.57
CA TRP A 118 10.06 10.20 -5.39
C TRP A 118 10.98 10.14 -6.62
N ARG A 119 11.24 11.29 -7.26
CA ARG A 119 12.11 11.42 -8.44
C ARG A 119 13.56 10.98 -8.18
N ARG A 120 14.05 11.02 -6.94
CA ARG A 120 15.47 10.78 -6.64
C ARG A 120 15.80 9.30 -6.39
N GLU A 121 14.80 8.48 -6.05
CA GLU A 121 15.00 7.11 -5.58
C GLU A 121 14.55 6.05 -6.60
N THR A 122 13.47 6.31 -7.35
CA THR A 122 13.03 5.43 -8.46
C THR A 122 14.00 5.41 -9.64
N PHE A 123 14.70 6.52 -9.89
CA PHE A 123 15.59 6.65 -11.04
C PHE A 123 16.88 5.79 -10.94
N ARG A 124 17.19 5.24 -9.76
CA ARG A 124 18.36 4.36 -9.59
C ARG A 124 18.11 2.89 -9.96
N MET A 125 16.86 2.47 -10.22
CA MET A 125 16.51 1.05 -10.40
C MET A 125 16.03 0.68 -11.82
N SER A 126 16.08 1.59 -12.79
CA SER A 126 15.58 1.34 -14.14
C SER A 126 16.63 0.66 -15.03
N ASN A 127 16.65 -0.67 -15.04
CA ASN A 127 17.23 -1.48 -16.11
C ASN A 127 16.09 -2.03 -16.98
N LEU A 128 16.18 -1.81 -18.31
CA LEU A 128 15.15 -2.19 -19.31
C LEU A 128 14.81 -3.69 -19.34
N TYR A 129 15.66 -4.52 -18.75
CA TYR A 129 15.55 -5.98 -18.76
C TYR A 129 14.96 -6.57 -17.47
N GLY A 130 14.63 -5.74 -16.47
CA GLY A 130 14.11 -6.22 -15.18
C GLY A 130 15.08 -7.15 -14.43
N ILE A 131 14.57 -7.92 -13.47
CA ILE A 131 15.33 -9.00 -12.81
C ILE A 131 15.24 -10.23 -13.71
N GLN A 132 16.36 -10.64 -14.33
CA GLN A 132 16.46 -11.90 -15.05
C GLN A 132 16.70 -13.03 -14.03
N ILE A 133 15.81 -14.03 -14.01
CA ILE A 133 16.02 -15.24 -13.23
C ILE A 133 16.79 -16.21 -14.13
N SER A 134 18.05 -16.51 -13.81
CA SER A 134 18.82 -17.56 -14.48
C SER A 134 18.19 -18.91 -14.18
N SER A 135 17.94 -19.69 -15.25
CA SER A 135 17.46 -21.08 -15.17
C SER A 135 18.42 -22.01 -14.42
#